data_AF-A0A948DC55-F1
#
_entry.id   AF-A0A948DC55-F1
#
_cell.length_a   1.000
_cell.length_b   1.000
_cell.length_c   1.000
_cell.angle_alpha   90.00
_cell.angle_beta   90.00
_cell.angle_gamma   90.00
#
_symmetry.space_group_name_H-M   'P 1'
#
loop_
_entity.id
_entity.type
_entity.pdbx_description
1 polymer ?
#
loop_
_entity_poly.entity_id
_entity_poly.type
_entity_poly.pdbx_seq_one_letter_code
_entity_poly.pdbx_strand_id
1 'polypeptide(L)' 'MLVSERRSLRIAALAIMLGLVALLIPASAAGGAAAARQIQEKSWDIERIDEDITINPDSSFTVREKVVANFHGSFSF' A
#
# COMPACT_ATOMS: atom_id res chain seq x y z
N MET A 1 -23.28 27.73 -18.35
CA MET A 1 -22.26 27.30 -19.33
C MET A 1 -20.91 27.18 -18.61
N LEU A 2 -20.68 26.13 -17.81
CA LEU A 2 -19.45 25.96 -16.98
C LEU A 2 -19.01 24.49 -16.82
N VAL A 3 -19.75 23.53 -17.40
CA VAL A 3 -19.49 22.08 -17.23
C VAL A 3 -18.62 21.51 -18.36
N SER A 4 -18.55 22.18 -19.52
CA SER A 4 -17.84 21.69 -20.71
C SER A 4 -16.31 21.80 -20.62
N GLU A 5 -15.77 22.83 -19.95
CA GLU A 5 -14.31 23.08 -19.94
C GLU A 5 -13.53 22.16 -18.99
N ARG A 6 -14.18 21.58 -17.98
CA ARG A 6 -13.50 20.75 -16.97
C ARG A 6 -13.23 19.32 -17.43
N ARG A 7 -13.88 18.85 -18.50
CA ARG A 7 -13.62 17.51 -19.07
C ARG A 7 -12.41 17.51 -20.00
N SER A 8 -12.18 18.58 -20.74
CA SER A 8 -11.09 18.70 -21.72
C SER A 8 -9.70 18.75 -21.06
N LEU A 9 -9.57 19.38 -19.88
CA LEU A 9 -8.31 19.44 -19.14
C LEU A 9 -7.88 18.08 -18.54
N ARG A 10 -8.83 17.21 -18.19
CA ARG A 10 -8.51 15.91 -17.58
C ARG A 10 -7.96 14.91 -18.60
N ILE A 11 -8.39 15.02 -19.86
CA ILE A 11 -7.93 14.14 -20.95
C ILE A 11 -6.54 14.58 -21.43
N ALA A 12 -6.27 15.90 -21.49
CA ALA A 12 -4.95 16.42 -21.86
C ALA A 12 -3.85 16.11 -20.81
N ALA A 13 -4.19 16.13 -19.51
CA ALA A 13 -3.24 15.78 -18.45
C ALA A 13 -2.85 14.29 -18.42
N LEU A 14 -3.75 13.39 -18.86
CA LEU A 14 -3.48 11.95 -18.90
C LEU A 14 -2.56 11.56 -20.08
N ALA A 15 -2.61 12.30 -21.19
CA ALA A 15 -1.79 12.03 -22.37
C ALA A 15 -0.31 12.43 -22.20
N ILE A 16 -0.03 13.48 -21.41
CA ILE A 16 1.34 13.97 -21.18
C ILE A 16 2.08 13.05 -20.18
N MET A 17 1.38 12.42 -19.23
CA MET A 17 1.98 11.48 -18.26
C MET A 17 2.30 10.09 -18.86
N LEU A 18 1.62 9.68 -19.94
CA LEU A 18 1.90 8.41 -20.64
C LEU A 18 3.03 8.52 -21.68
N GLY A 19 3.34 9.73 -22.17
CA GLY A 19 4.34 9.96 -23.22
C GLY A 19 5.80 10.05 -22.75
N LEU A 20 6.06 10.27 -21.45
CA LEU A 20 7.42 10.49 -20.92
C LEU A 20 8.03 9.25 -20.24
N VAL A 21 7.35 8.10 -20.22
CA VAL A 21 7.83 6.89 -19.52
C VAL A 21 8.45 5.86 -20.48
N ALA A 22 8.39 6.08 -21.80
CA ALA A 22 8.76 5.07 -22.81
C ALA A 22 10.19 5.19 -23.39
N LEU A 23 11.07 6.08 -22.90
CA LEU A 23 12.37 6.34 -23.56
C LEU A 23 13.61 6.24 -22.68
N LEU A 24 13.65 5.29 -21.75
CA LEU A 24 14.91 4.82 -21.14
C LEU A 24 14.82 3.31 -20.88
N ILE A 25 15.02 2.51 -21.92
CA ILE A 25 15.38 1.09 -21.78
C ILE A 25 16.91 1.03 -21.75
N PRO A 26 17.57 0.85 -20.60
CA PRO A 26 18.95 0.40 -20.62
C PRO A 26 18.96 -1.07 -21.06
N ALA A 27 19.36 -1.30 -22.31
CA ALA A 27 19.79 -2.60 -22.78
C ALA A 27 21.10 -2.97 -22.07
N SER A 28 21.01 -3.65 -20.93
CA SER A 28 22.18 -4.23 -20.30
C SER A 28 21.83 -5.43 -19.43
N ALA A 29 22.64 -6.48 -19.61
CA ALA A 29 22.80 -7.66 -18.78
C ALA A 29 21.94 -8.89 -19.13
N ALA A 30 22.29 -9.52 -20.25
CA ALA A 30 22.58 -10.95 -20.17
C ALA A 30 23.70 -11.16 -19.13
N GLY A 31 23.41 -11.84 -18.03
CA GLY A 31 24.41 -12.13 -17.01
C GLY A 31 23.81 -12.47 -15.65
N GLY A 32 23.76 -13.76 -15.35
CA GLY A 32 23.48 -14.28 -14.01
C GLY A 32 22.07 -14.84 -13.89
N ALA A 33 21.98 -16.18 -13.90
CA ALA A 33 20.92 -16.87 -13.20
C ALA A 33 21.04 -16.48 -11.72
N ALA A 34 20.43 -15.36 -11.35
CA ALA A 34 20.20 -15.01 -9.97
C ALA A 34 19.33 -16.14 -9.43
N ALA A 35 19.92 -16.99 -8.58
CA ALA A 35 19.15 -17.86 -7.71
C ALA A 35 18.19 -16.94 -6.96
N ALA A 36 16.96 -16.85 -7.45
CA ALA A 36 15.90 -16.11 -6.83
C ALA A 36 15.62 -16.83 -5.52
N ARG A 37 16.34 -16.43 -4.49
CA ARG A 37 15.96 -16.69 -3.12
C ARG A 37 14.58 -16.05 -3.03
N GLN A 38 13.52 -16.86 -3.10
CA GLN A 38 12.17 -16.38 -2.83
C GLN A 38 12.24 -15.78 -1.43
N ILE A 39 12.34 -14.45 -1.37
CA ILE A 39 12.12 -13.72 -0.14
C ILE A 39 10.65 -13.98 0.13
N GLN A 40 10.37 -14.92 1.02
CA GLN A 40 9.02 -15.17 1.46
C GLN A 40 8.57 -13.90 2.16
N GLU A 41 7.70 -13.15 1.49
CA GLU A 41 7.18 -11.89 2.00
C GLU A 41 6.45 -12.18 3.32
N LYS A 42 6.86 -11.51 4.38
CA LYS A 42 6.23 -11.63 5.69
C LYS A 42 4.95 -10.82 5.66
N SER A 43 3.82 -11.44 5.98
CA SER A 43 2.54 -10.75 6.03
C SER A 43 1.80 -11.01 7.34
N TRP A 44 0.81 -10.16 7.60
CA TRP A 44 -0.09 -10.27 8.74
C TRP A 44 -1.52 -10.15 8.23
N ASP A 45 -2.33 -11.15 8.52
CA ASP A 45 -3.75 -11.13 8.24
C ASP A 45 -4.51 -10.83 9.53
N ILE A 46 -5.17 -9.68 9.57
CA ILE A 46 -5.97 -9.28 10.73
C ILE A 46 -7.28 -10.06 10.68
N GLU A 47 -7.49 -10.89 11.69
CA GLU A 47 -8.71 -11.69 11.82
C GLU A 47 -9.80 -10.92 12.54
N ARG A 48 -9.43 -10.24 13.63
CA ARG A 48 -10.36 -9.51 14.49
C ARG A 48 -9.71 -8.34 15.18
N ILE A 49 -10.48 -7.27 15.34
CA ILE A 49 -10.17 -6.12 16.18
C ILE A 49 -11.32 -5.99 17.16
N ASP A 50 -11.02 -6.11 18.46
CA ASP A 50 -11.97 -5.85 19.54
C ASP A 50 -11.61 -4.50 20.19
N GLU A 51 -12.60 -3.64 20.36
CA GLU A 51 -12.45 -2.34 21.02
C GLU A 51 -13.29 -2.27 22.29
N ASP A 52 -12.71 -1.74 23.36
CA ASP A 52 -13.38 -1.41 24.61
C ASP A 52 -13.17 0.08 24.89
N ILE A 53 -14.28 0.82 25.00
CA ILE A 53 -14.30 2.25 25.25
C ILE A 53 -14.98 2.50 26.58
N THR A 54 -14.23 3.04 27.53
CA THR A 54 -14.72 3.46 28.84
C THR A 54 -14.74 4.98 28.93
N ILE A 55 -15.88 5.53 29.38
CA ILE A 55 -16.02 6.95 29.72
C ILE A 55 -15.78 7.09 31.22
N ASN A 56 -14.79 7.89 31.58
CA ASN A 56 -14.42 8.11 32.98
C ASN A 56 -15.25 9.27 33.59
N PRO A 57 -15.40 9.32 34.93
CA PRO A 57 -16.17 10.37 35.61
C PRO A 57 -15.63 11.79 35.42
N ASP A 58 -14.34 11.92 35.10
CA ASP A 58 -13.68 13.19 34.77
C ASP A 58 -13.88 13.62 33.31
N SER A 59 -14.77 12.92 32.58
CA SER A 59 -15.03 13.11 31.14
C SER A 59 -13.87 12.73 30.22
N SER A 60 -12.84 12.03 30.73
CA SER A 60 -11.83 11.41 29.87
C SER A 60 -12.32 10.09 29.27
N PHE A 61 -11.69 9.66 28.18
CA PHE A 61 -11.98 8.38 27.51
C PHE A 61 -10.78 7.46 27.63
N THR A 62 -11.02 6.19 27.95
CA THR A 62 -10.02 5.12 27.83
C THR A 62 -10.43 4.19 26.71
N VAL A 63 -9.53 3.99 25.76
CA VAL A 63 -9.73 3.07 24.64
C VAL A 63 -8.72 1.95 24.76
N ARG A 64 -9.21 0.71 24.76
CA ARG A 64 -8.39 -0.49 24.71
C ARG A 64 -8.70 -1.25 23.44
N GLU A 65 -7.68 -1.47 22.64
CA GLU A 65 -7.77 -2.27 21.43
C GLU A 65 -7.08 -3.63 21.64
N LYS A 66 -7.72 -4.70 21.19
CA LYS A 66 -7.14 -6.03 21.09
C LYS A 66 -7.19 -6.48 19.65
N VAL A 67 -6.01 -6.65 19.04
CA VAL A 67 -5.88 -7.11 17.67
C VAL A 67 -5.46 -8.57 17.67
N VAL A 68 -6.22 -9.41 16.98
CA VAL A 68 -5.87 -10.79 16.67
C VAL A 68 -5.40 -10.83 15.23
N ALA A 69 -4.13 -11.16 15.03
CA ALA A 69 -3.51 -11.22 13.71
C ALA A 69 -2.75 -12.53 13.52
N ASN A 70 -2.89 -13.08 12.33
CA ASN A 70 -2.18 -14.28 11.90
C ASN A 70 -0.92 -13.86 11.16
N PHE A 71 0.23 -14.36 11.62
CA PHE A 71 1.51 -14.14 10.96
C PHE A 71 1.76 -15.19 9.88
N HIS A 72 2.15 -14.74 8.70
CA HIS A 72 2.61 -15.61 7.63
C HIS A 72 4.10 -15.37 7.36
N GLY A 73 4.90 -16.39 7.63
CA GLY A 73 6.34 -16.36 7.43
C GLY A 73 7.07 -17.17 8.48
N SER A 74 8.38 -16.99 8.56
CA SER A 74 9.23 -17.64 9.55
C SER A 74 10.10 -16.63 10.30
N PHE A 75 10.33 -16.90 11.57
CA PHE A 75 11.37 -16.23 12.37
C PHE A 75 12.66 -17.05 12.30
N SER A 76 13.80 -16.37 12.23
CA SER A 76 15.14 -16.97 12.36
C SER A 76 15.86 -16.22 13.48
N PHE A 77 16.50 -16.96 14.39
CA PHE A 77 17.24 -16.44 15.55
C PHE A 77 18.66 -16.99 15.58
#